data_AF-A0A7V2WRU9-F1
#
_entry.id   AF-A0A7V2WRU9-F1
#
_cell.length_a   1.000
_cell.length_b   1.000
_cell.length_c   1.000
_cell.angle_alpha   90.00
_cell.angle_beta   90.00
_cell.angle_gamma   90.00
#
_symmetry.space_group_name_H-M   'P 1'
#
loop_
_entity.id
_entity.type
_entity.pdbx_description
1 polymer ?
#
loop_
_entity_poly.entity_id
_entity_poly.type
_entity_poly.pdbx_seq_one_letter_code
_entity_poly.pdbx_strand_id
1 'polypeptide(L)'
;GDYDHRKEKNNNTNNWLSPINTNTKTLFEQRFSEIIKTQNIHLSPITINKRPIAIIKRTEKHIMFEFDVLCKQARSASDYLLICQQYDSVFLVINQAIEANDRNTVKRFITLIDVLYDSETTLVVLSQVPFVELYSGADFAFEMQRTISRLSEM
;
A
#
# COMPACT_ATOMS: atom_id res chain seq x y z
N GLY A 1 -19.18 34.22 -3.40
CA GLY A 1 -18.86 33.36 -4.55
C GLY A 1 -18.35 32.08 -3.97
N ASP A 2 -19.27 31.18 -3.65
CA ASP A 2 -18.98 29.92 -2.97
C ASP A 2 -18.33 28.95 -3.95
N TYR A 3 -17.02 28.77 -3.84
CA TYR A 3 -16.33 27.63 -4.44
C TYR A 3 -16.50 26.44 -3.50
N ASP A 4 -17.60 25.73 -3.73
CA ASP A 4 -17.95 24.45 -3.13
C ASP A 4 -17.01 23.35 -3.68
N HIS A 5 -15.99 23.00 -2.89
CA HIS A 5 -15.05 21.91 -3.14
C HIS A 5 -15.47 20.59 -2.46
N ARG A 6 -16.78 20.29 -2.33
CA ARG A 6 -17.20 19.00 -1.73
C ARG A 6 -18.24 18.27 -2.56
N LYS A 7 -17.85 17.96 -3.81
CA LYS A 7 -18.38 16.79 -4.52
C LYS A 7 -17.25 15.85 -4.84
N GLU A 8 -17.08 14.82 -4.01
CA GLU A 8 -16.83 13.48 -4.50
C GLU A 8 -17.34 12.49 -3.44
N LYS A 9 -18.20 11.58 -3.90
CA LYS A 9 -18.96 10.64 -3.08
C LYS A 9 -18.01 9.72 -2.31
N ASN A 10 -18.22 9.67 -1.00
CA ASN A 10 -17.76 8.61 -0.10
C ASN A 10 -18.03 7.23 -0.69
N ASN A 11 -16.98 6.59 -1.22
CA ASN A 11 -16.79 5.16 -1.11
C ASN A 11 -15.50 4.99 -0.28
N ASN A 12 -15.61 4.31 0.85
CA ASN A 12 -14.60 4.17 1.92
C ASN A 12 -13.27 3.56 1.44
N THR A 13 -12.43 4.32 0.74
CA THR A 13 -11.00 4.02 0.59
C THR A 13 -10.22 5.33 0.51
N ASN A 14 -10.35 6.18 1.53
CA ASN A 14 -9.59 7.44 1.59
C ASN A 14 -8.08 7.20 1.37
N ASN A 15 -7.59 6.00 1.68
CA ASN A 15 -6.20 5.60 1.58
C ASN A 15 -5.80 4.93 0.25
N TRP A 16 -6.70 4.80 -0.73
CA TRP A 16 -6.39 4.30 -2.08
C TRP A 16 -6.50 5.41 -3.13
N LEU A 17 -5.36 5.86 -3.64
CA LEU A 17 -5.27 6.93 -4.63
C LEU A 17 -5.08 6.34 -6.03
N SER A 18 -6.11 6.43 -6.87
CA SER A 18 -6.09 5.88 -8.23
C SER A 18 -7.01 6.67 -9.18
N PRO A 19 -6.74 6.67 -10.50
CA PRO A 19 -5.52 6.16 -11.13
C PRO A 19 -4.30 7.06 -10.84
N ILE A 20 -3.10 6.58 -11.13
CA ILE A 20 -1.89 7.41 -11.07
C ILE A 20 -2.00 8.54 -12.09
N ASN A 21 -1.98 9.78 -11.59
CA ASN A 21 -1.91 11.00 -12.37
C ASN A 21 -1.20 12.08 -11.51
N THR A 22 -1.02 13.28 -12.06
CA THR A 22 -0.33 14.37 -11.36
C THR A 22 -1.00 14.72 -10.02
N ASN A 23 -2.33 14.71 -9.96
CA ASN A 23 -3.08 15.05 -8.74
C ASN A 23 -2.94 13.97 -7.66
N THR A 24 -3.17 12.70 -8.00
CA THR A 24 -3.07 11.58 -7.05
C THR A 24 -1.65 11.39 -6.55
N LYS A 25 -0.64 11.59 -7.42
CA LYS A 25 0.77 11.57 -7.02
C LYS A 25 1.10 12.71 -6.06
N THR A 26 0.65 13.93 -6.36
CA THR A 26 0.85 15.09 -5.47
C THR A 26 0.21 14.85 -4.11
N LEU A 27 -1.03 14.35 -4.07
CA LEU A 27 -1.74 14.04 -2.83
C LEU A 27 -1.03 12.93 -2.03
N PHE A 28 -0.53 11.89 -2.70
CA PHE A 28 0.23 10.81 -2.05
C PHE A 28 1.53 11.33 -1.41
N GLU A 29 2.27 12.16 -2.14
CA GLU A 29 3.50 12.79 -1.65
C GLU A 29 3.22 13.79 -0.51
N GLN A 30 2.12 14.54 -0.59
CA GLN A 30 1.67 15.42 0.49
C GLN A 30 1.37 14.64 1.77
N ARG A 31 0.59 13.55 1.68
CA ARG A 31 0.30 12.71 2.86
C ARG A 31 1.56 12.15 3.50
N PHE A 32 2.50 11.68 2.69
CA PHE A 32 3.80 11.24 3.20
C PHE A 32 4.52 12.41 3.91
N SER A 33 4.54 13.59 3.29
CA SER A 33 5.23 14.78 3.82
C SER A 33 4.59 15.31 5.11
N GLU A 34 3.27 15.25 5.23
CA GLU A 34 2.51 15.66 6.42
C GLU A 34 2.76 14.75 7.61
N ILE A 35 2.94 13.46 7.36
CA ILE A 35 3.20 12.46 8.41
C ILE A 35 4.64 12.57 8.92
N ILE A 36 5.62 12.84 8.03
CA ILE A 36 7.03 12.87 8.43
C ILE A 36 7.43 14.13 9.22
N LYS A 37 6.68 15.24 9.19
CA LYS A 37 6.91 16.48 9.98
C LYS A 37 8.38 16.77 10.35
N THR A 38 9.28 16.93 9.38
CA THR A 38 10.74 17.20 9.53
C THR A 38 11.65 16.05 9.97
N GLN A 39 11.19 14.80 9.92
CA GLN A 39 12.04 13.64 10.15
C GLN A 39 13.10 13.46 9.05
N ASN A 40 14.23 12.84 9.42
CA ASN A 40 15.27 12.46 8.47
C ASN A 40 14.75 11.40 7.49
N ILE A 41 15.00 11.64 6.21
CA ILE A 41 14.62 10.72 5.14
C ILE A 41 15.81 9.84 4.78
N HIS A 42 15.59 8.53 4.79
CA HIS A 42 16.55 7.53 4.38
C HIS A 42 16.08 6.84 3.10
N LEU A 43 17.02 6.61 2.17
CA LEU A 43 16.78 5.93 0.90
C LEU A 43 17.44 4.54 0.84
N SER A 44 18.25 4.21 1.86
CA SER A 44 18.97 2.94 1.92
C SER A 44 18.00 1.78 2.19
N PRO A 45 18.18 0.61 1.54
CA PRO A 45 17.40 -0.59 1.81
C PRO A 45 17.35 -0.94 3.31
N ILE A 46 16.24 -1.55 3.73
CA ILE A 46 16.11 -2.10 5.09
C ILE A 46 16.47 -3.58 5.11
N THR A 47 16.81 -4.12 6.27
CA THR A 47 17.06 -5.56 6.43
C THR A 47 15.92 -6.19 7.23
N ILE A 48 15.22 -7.14 6.61
CA ILE A 48 14.14 -7.92 7.23
C ILE A 48 14.48 -9.40 7.05
N ASN A 49 14.42 -10.18 8.13
CA ASN A 49 14.82 -11.60 8.13
C ASN A 49 16.19 -11.84 7.46
N LYS A 50 17.18 -11.00 7.78
CA LYS A 50 18.55 -11.03 7.21
C LYS A 50 18.63 -10.82 5.70
N ARG A 51 17.55 -10.36 5.06
CA ARG A 51 17.47 -10.09 3.62
C ARG A 51 17.23 -8.60 3.38
N PRO A 52 17.94 -7.99 2.41
CA PRO A 52 17.66 -6.61 2.05
C PRO A 52 16.28 -6.50 1.38
N ILE A 53 15.58 -5.42 1.69
CA ILE A 53 14.35 -5.00 1.02
C ILE A 53 14.58 -3.58 0.51
N ALA A 54 14.52 -3.42 -0.81
CA ALA A 54 14.59 -2.10 -1.43
C ALA A 54 13.41 -1.24 -0.97
N ILE A 55 13.65 0.05 -0.81
CA ILE A 55 12.65 1.03 -0.43
C ILE A 55 12.70 2.18 -1.43
N ILE A 56 11.60 2.92 -1.56
CA ILE A 56 11.64 4.23 -2.23
C ILE A 56 12.26 5.23 -1.26
N LYS A 57 11.69 5.31 -0.05
CA LYS A 57 12.15 6.17 1.05
C LYS A 57 11.51 5.74 2.36
N ARG A 58 12.14 6.11 3.47
CA ARG A 58 11.60 5.90 4.82
C ARG A 58 12.01 7.00 5.77
N THR A 59 11.37 7.02 6.91
CA THR A 59 11.85 7.66 8.13
C THR A 59 12.07 6.59 9.21
N GLU A 60 12.08 6.97 10.48
CA GLU A 60 12.12 6.04 11.60
C GLU A 60 10.80 5.26 11.75
N LYS A 61 9.67 5.87 11.42
CA LYS A 61 8.33 5.31 11.67
C LYS A 61 7.46 5.11 10.45
N HIS A 62 7.89 5.61 9.29
CA HIS A 62 7.10 5.55 8.07
C HIS A 62 7.96 5.03 6.92
N ILE A 63 7.41 4.16 6.09
CA ILE A 63 8.17 3.52 5.01
C ILE A 63 7.37 3.45 3.72
N MET A 64 8.08 3.59 2.59
CA MET A 64 7.49 3.56 1.26
C MET A 64 8.16 2.48 0.39
N PHE A 65 7.33 1.66 -0.25
CA PHE A 65 7.76 0.56 -1.12
C PHE A 65 7.10 0.63 -2.50
N GLU A 66 7.79 0.05 -3.48
CA GLU A 66 7.13 -0.43 -4.69
C GLU A 66 6.46 -1.79 -4.42
N PHE A 67 5.28 -1.99 -5.00
CA PHE A 67 4.50 -3.22 -4.90
C PHE A 67 5.31 -4.48 -5.24
N ASP A 68 6.09 -4.41 -6.31
CA ASP A 68 6.86 -5.54 -6.82
C ASP A 68 7.88 -6.06 -5.78
N VAL A 69 8.43 -5.17 -4.95
CA VAL A 69 9.40 -5.53 -3.90
C VAL A 69 8.76 -6.36 -2.79
N LEU A 70 7.50 -6.07 -2.46
CA LEU A 70 6.76 -6.78 -1.41
C LEU A 70 6.03 -8.01 -1.93
N CYS A 71 5.45 -7.93 -3.14
CA CYS A 71 4.48 -8.91 -3.62
C CYS A 71 4.97 -9.78 -4.78
N LYS A 72 5.95 -9.35 -5.59
CA LYS A 72 6.53 -10.21 -6.65
C LYS A 72 7.80 -10.94 -6.23
N GLN A 73 8.48 -10.46 -5.19
CA GLN A 73 9.65 -11.14 -4.62
C GLN A 73 9.27 -12.17 -3.56
N ALA A 74 10.20 -13.06 -3.22
CA ALA A 74 10.02 -14.13 -2.23
C ALA A 74 9.96 -13.61 -0.77
N ARG A 75 8.89 -12.90 -0.42
CA ARG A 75 8.49 -12.51 0.94
C ARG A 75 7.55 -13.51 1.63
N SER A 76 7.30 -13.32 2.90
CA SER A 76 6.48 -14.19 3.74
C SER A 76 5.70 -13.33 4.74
N ALA A 77 4.67 -13.89 5.37
CA ALA A 77 3.94 -13.20 6.44
C ALA A 77 4.86 -12.68 7.55
N SER A 78 5.93 -13.43 7.89
CA SER A 78 6.93 -13.02 8.87
C SER A 78 7.68 -11.75 8.44
N ASP A 79 7.93 -11.56 7.14
CA ASP A 79 8.57 -10.32 6.67
C ASP A 79 7.65 -9.11 6.86
N TYR A 80 6.36 -9.27 6.56
CA TYR A 80 5.38 -8.19 6.75
C TYR A 80 5.18 -7.86 8.22
N LEU A 81 5.14 -8.86 9.11
CA LEU A 81 5.03 -8.65 10.56
C LEU A 81 6.21 -7.83 11.11
N LEU A 82 7.43 -8.14 10.66
CA LEU A 82 8.61 -7.36 11.05
C LEU A 82 8.56 -5.91 10.53
N ILE A 83 8.00 -5.69 9.35
CA ILE A 83 7.75 -4.33 8.84
C ILE A 83 6.77 -3.60 9.76
N CYS A 84 5.63 -4.21 10.12
CA CYS A 84 4.65 -3.61 11.03
C CYS A 84 5.21 -3.33 12.42
N GLN A 85 6.13 -4.16 12.92
CA GLN A 85 6.78 -3.93 14.22
C GLN A 85 7.73 -2.73 14.21
N GLN A 86 8.27 -2.37 13.04
CA GLN A 86 9.24 -1.29 12.89
C GLN A 86 8.57 0.03 12.46
N TYR A 87 7.50 -0.04 11.67
CA TYR A 87 6.88 1.10 11.03
C TYR A 87 5.40 1.20 11.37
N ASP A 88 4.98 2.40 11.75
CA ASP A 88 3.59 2.72 12.11
C ASP A 88 2.73 2.94 10.85
N SER A 89 3.37 3.23 9.70
CA SER A 89 2.68 3.36 8.41
C SER A 89 3.50 2.86 7.23
N VAL A 90 2.81 2.21 6.29
CA VAL A 90 3.35 1.74 5.01
C VAL A 90 2.69 2.49 3.86
N PHE A 91 3.52 3.01 2.96
CA PHE A 91 3.13 3.62 1.70
C PHE A 91 3.49 2.66 0.56
N LEU A 92 2.54 2.40 -0.33
CA LEU A 92 2.70 1.41 -1.39
C LEU A 92 2.40 2.02 -2.76
N VAL A 93 3.32 1.85 -3.70
CA VAL A 93 3.14 2.28 -5.10
C VAL A 93 2.91 1.06 -5.98
N ILE A 94 1.75 1.01 -6.64
CA ILE A 94 1.32 -0.05 -7.55
C ILE A 94 1.26 0.53 -8.97
N ASN A 95 2.31 0.31 -9.75
CA ASN A 95 2.40 0.84 -11.12
C ASN A 95 1.59 0.01 -12.13
N GLN A 96 1.21 -1.22 -11.79
CA GLN A 96 0.50 -2.14 -12.68
C GLN A 96 -0.45 -3.05 -11.89
N ALA A 97 -1.56 -3.45 -12.53
CA ALA A 97 -2.45 -4.47 -12.00
C ALA A 97 -1.73 -5.83 -11.87
N ILE A 98 -2.28 -6.70 -11.02
CA ILE A 98 -1.80 -8.06 -10.85
C ILE A 98 -2.31 -8.91 -12.02
N GLU A 99 -1.41 -9.67 -12.66
CA GLU A 99 -1.79 -10.58 -13.74
C GLU A 99 -2.72 -11.68 -13.21
N ALA A 100 -3.77 -12.01 -13.97
CA ALA A 100 -4.82 -12.93 -13.52
C ALA A 100 -4.30 -14.35 -13.18
N ASN A 101 -3.20 -14.78 -13.79
CA ASN A 101 -2.56 -16.07 -13.55
C ASN A 101 -1.47 -16.02 -12.46
N ASP A 102 -1.09 -14.84 -11.95
CA ASP A 102 -0.07 -14.70 -10.92
C ASP A 102 -0.65 -14.90 -9.51
N ARG A 103 -0.97 -16.16 -9.23
CA ARG A 103 -1.55 -16.58 -7.95
C ARG A 103 -0.65 -16.27 -6.76
N ASN A 104 0.67 -16.23 -6.95
CA ASN A 104 1.62 -15.98 -5.87
C ASN A 104 1.57 -14.52 -5.44
N THR A 105 1.58 -13.60 -6.40
CA THR A 105 1.50 -12.16 -6.13
C THR A 105 0.17 -11.79 -5.47
N VAL A 106 -0.95 -12.37 -5.91
CA VAL A 106 -2.27 -12.16 -5.28
C VAL A 106 -2.27 -12.63 -3.83
N LYS A 107 -1.82 -13.86 -3.56
CA LYS A 107 -1.73 -14.40 -2.19
C LYS A 107 -0.85 -13.54 -1.28
N ARG A 108 0.29 -13.08 -1.80
CA ARG A 108 1.22 -12.21 -1.06
C ARG A 108 0.57 -10.87 -0.75
N PHE A 109 -0.15 -10.28 -1.70
CA PHE A 109 -0.89 -9.04 -1.47
C PHE A 109 -1.99 -9.21 -0.42
N ILE A 110 -2.81 -10.26 -0.51
CA ILE A 110 -3.82 -10.58 0.52
C ILE A 110 -3.14 -10.73 1.89
N THR A 111 -2.04 -11.49 1.96
CA THR A 111 -1.28 -11.68 3.21
C THR A 111 -0.73 -10.36 3.75
N LEU A 112 -0.23 -9.47 2.88
CA LEU A 112 0.26 -8.15 3.26
C LEU A 112 -0.84 -7.32 3.90
N ILE A 113 -2.01 -7.22 3.25
CA ILE A 113 -3.14 -6.44 3.79
C ILE A 113 -3.62 -7.02 5.12
N ASP A 114 -3.75 -8.34 5.22
CA ASP A 114 -4.18 -9.01 6.44
C ASP A 114 -3.23 -8.70 7.61
N VAL A 115 -1.92 -8.80 7.38
CA VAL A 115 -0.91 -8.48 8.41
C VAL A 115 -0.92 -7.00 8.80
N LEU A 116 -1.07 -6.08 7.84
CA LEU A 116 -1.14 -4.65 8.14
C LEU A 116 -2.40 -4.29 8.93
N TYR A 117 -3.53 -4.89 8.58
CA TYR A 117 -4.80 -4.73 9.27
C TYR A 117 -4.72 -5.25 10.71
N ASP A 118 -4.26 -6.49 10.90
CA ASP A 118 -4.14 -7.11 12.22
C ASP A 118 -3.12 -6.39 13.13
N SER A 119 -2.15 -5.71 12.52
CA SER A 119 -1.12 -4.93 13.24
C SER A 119 -1.48 -3.45 13.38
N GLU A 120 -2.70 -3.04 12.99
CA GLU A 120 -3.18 -1.65 13.01
C GLU A 120 -2.21 -0.67 12.30
N THR A 121 -1.46 -1.16 11.31
CA THR A 121 -0.46 -0.38 10.58
C THR A 121 -1.15 0.38 9.45
N THR A 122 -1.01 1.71 9.45
CA THR A 122 -1.66 2.55 8.42
C THR A 122 -1.12 2.20 7.04
N LEU A 123 -1.99 1.91 6.09
CA LEU A 123 -1.61 1.69 4.69
C LEU A 123 -2.11 2.83 3.83
N VAL A 124 -1.23 3.44 3.02
CA VAL A 124 -1.62 4.39 1.96
C VAL A 124 -1.12 3.86 0.63
N VAL A 125 -1.99 3.78 -0.37
CA VAL A 125 -1.67 3.21 -1.68
C VAL A 125 -1.84 4.25 -2.78
N LEU A 126 -0.86 4.30 -3.68
CA LEU A 126 -0.95 4.97 -4.97
C LEU A 126 -0.96 3.90 -6.06
N SER A 127 -2.04 3.80 -6.84
CA SER A 127 -2.24 2.70 -7.79
C SER A 127 -2.66 3.19 -9.18
N GLN A 128 -2.10 2.55 -10.21
CA GLN A 128 -2.46 2.81 -11.61
C GLN A 128 -3.94 2.46 -11.90
N VAL A 129 -4.50 1.52 -11.15
CA VAL A 129 -5.89 1.06 -11.28
C VAL A 129 -6.65 1.17 -9.95
N PRO A 130 -7.99 1.33 -9.98
CA PRO A 130 -8.83 1.16 -8.80
C PRO A 130 -8.60 -0.21 -8.13
N PHE A 131 -8.83 -0.31 -6.82
CA PHE A 131 -8.66 -1.59 -6.10
C PHE A 131 -9.46 -2.72 -6.74
N VAL A 132 -10.72 -2.46 -7.12
CA VAL A 132 -11.62 -3.45 -7.73
C VAL A 132 -11.11 -3.97 -9.08
N GLU A 133 -10.20 -3.24 -9.73
CA GLU A 133 -9.55 -3.61 -10.98
C GLU A 133 -8.12 -4.12 -10.77
N LEU A 134 -7.62 -4.14 -9.54
CA LEU A 134 -6.26 -4.57 -9.23
C LEU A 134 -6.01 -6.04 -9.61
N TYR A 135 -7.05 -6.88 -9.49
CA TYR A 135 -7.00 -8.28 -9.86
C TYR A 135 -8.32 -8.70 -10.50
N SER A 136 -8.23 -9.31 -11.69
CA SER A 136 -9.39 -9.72 -12.50
C SER A 136 -9.56 -11.24 -12.60
N GLY A 137 -8.76 -12.03 -11.89
CA GLY A 137 -8.87 -13.49 -11.92
C GLY A 137 -9.97 -14.04 -10.98
N ALA A 138 -10.48 -15.24 -11.29
CA ALA A 138 -11.56 -15.86 -10.52
C ALA A 138 -11.08 -16.54 -9.22
N ASP A 139 -9.84 -17.02 -9.21
CA ASP A 139 -9.30 -17.92 -8.16
C ASP A 139 -9.27 -17.33 -6.75
N PHE A 140 -9.29 -16.00 -6.61
CA PHE A 140 -9.20 -15.29 -5.33
C PHE A 140 -10.25 -14.17 -5.23
N ALA A 141 -11.31 -14.24 -6.03
CA ALA A 141 -12.31 -13.16 -6.08
C ALA A 141 -12.97 -12.93 -4.71
N PHE A 142 -13.22 -14.01 -3.96
CA PHE A 142 -13.83 -13.94 -2.62
C PHE A 142 -12.87 -13.37 -1.57
N GLU A 143 -11.61 -13.79 -1.58
CA GLU A 143 -10.59 -13.27 -0.67
C GLU A 143 -10.32 -11.80 -0.94
N MET A 144 -10.22 -11.40 -2.21
CA MET A 144 -10.07 -10.00 -2.60
C MET A 144 -11.24 -9.14 -2.14
N GLN A 145 -12.48 -9.63 -2.20
CA GLN A 145 -13.64 -8.92 -1.63
C GLN A 145 -13.48 -8.69 -0.12
N ARG A 146 -12.97 -9.66 0.63
CA ARG A 146 -12.68 -9.49 2.07
C ARG A 146 -11.56 -8.47 2.31
N THR A 147 -10.54 -8.49 1.47
CA THR A 147 -9.44 -7.52 1.50
C THR A 147 -9.96 -6.09 1.27
N ILE A 148 -10.99 -5.88 0.42
CA ILE A 148 -11.65 -4.57 0.25
C ILE A 148 -12.22 -4.08 1.57
N SER A 149 -13.00 -4.92 2.26
CA SER A 149 -13.64 -4.54 3.51
C SER A 149 -12.62 -4.11 4.56
N ARG A 150 -11.54 -4.88 4.74
CA ARG A 150 -10.44 -4.52 5.66
C ARG A 150 -9.80 -3.20 5.28
N LEU A 151 -9.46 -3.01 4.00
CA LEU A 151 -8.87 -1.77 3.52
C LEU A 151 -9.79 -0.56 3.73
N SER A 152 -11.11 -0.77 3.68
CA SER A 152 -12.09 0.29 3.92
C SER A 152 -12.26 0.69 5.38
N GLU A 153 -11.80 -0.16 6.30
CA GLU A 153 -11.83 0.04 7.75
C GLU A 153 -10.52 0.62 8.31
N MET A 154 -9.44 0.62 7.53
CA MET A 154 -8.11 1.19 7.87
C MET A 154 -8.03 2.69 7.60
#